data_AF-A0A2V2SBT9-F1
#
_entry.id   AF-A0A2V2SBT9-F1
#
_cell.length_a   1.000
_cell.length_b   1.000
_cell.length_c   1.000
_cell.angle_alpha   90.00
_cell.angle_beta   90.00
_cell.angle_gamma   90.00
#
_symmetry.space_group_name_H-M   'P 1'
#
loop_
_entity.id
_entity.type
_entity.pdbx_description
1 polymer ?
#
loop_
_entity_poly.entity_id
_entity_poly.type
_entity_poly.pdbx_seq_one_letter_code
_entity_poly.pdbx_strand_id
1 'polypeptide(L)'
;MKLFNAKKICDLAASKGFGVPALNNNGGSYDICRAIIESCEELKSPLIIQCYEPNLEYCGFEFAGQLIRFLAADSTIPISIALDHGKTPQSIIRAVKAGFNHVMIDYADKSLEENVRGTQQIIDLVRPLGISVEAEIGHIIKSADGSAQHLPKVSVAEAKEFASKVDVDLLAIADGSLHGIFEEQHGLDFDLISKVRAVVKQPLVQHGTCGISMADISKCVKAGMTKINFGEGMRMNFIRYYNEFSKTLNHEHHNWRIARAAKDRLKDDLKEIIRACGSEGKASLF
;
A
#
# COMPACT_ATOMS: atom_id res chain seq x y z
N MET A 1 16.38 2.08 -14.08
CA MET A 1 16.02 0.94 -13.19
C MET A 1 14.97 0.03 -13.83
N LYS A 2 15.07 -1.29 -13.63
CA LYS A 2 13.99 -2.24 -13.95
C LYS A 2 13.05 -2.34 -12.75
N LEU A 3 11.81 -1.88 -12.88
CA LEU A 3 10.79 -2.06 -11.86
C LEU A 3 10.46 -3.55 -11.68
N PHE A 4 10.24 -3.97 -10.43
CA PHE A 4 9.82 -5.32 -10.10
C PHE A 4 8.29 -5.40 -10.09
N ASN A 5 7.74 -6.46 -10.65
CA ASN A 5 6.30 -6.72 -10.58
C ASN A 5 5.92 -7.04 -9.11
N ALA A 6 4.87 -6.41 -8.57
CA ALA A 6 4.49 -6.55 -7.16
C ALA A 6 4.18 -8.00 -6.78
N LYS A 7 3.60 -8.80 -7.69
CA LYS A 7 3.36 -10.23 -7.47
C LYS A 7 4.65 -10.95 -7.09
N LYS A 8 5.74 -10.71 -7.83
CA LYS A 8 7.04 -11.35 -7.55
C LYS A 8 7.60 -10.95 -6.19
N ILE A 9 7.44 -9.67 -5.82
CA ILE A 9 7.86 -9.18 -4.52
C ILE A 9 7.08 -9.87 -3.40
N CYS A 10 5.76 -9.90 -3.52
CA CYS A 10 4.88 -10.46 -2.50
C CYS A 10 4.91 -11.99 -2.44
N ASP A 11 5.03 -12.72 -3.56
CA ASP A 11 5.19 -14.17 -3.54
C ASP A 11 6.45 -14.57 -2.76
N LEU A 12 7.58 -13.89 -3.01
CA LEU A 12 8.82 -14.15 -2.28
C LEU A 12 8.65 -13.77 -0.80
N ALA A 13 8.07 -12.62 -0.50
CA ALA A 13 7.84 -12.15 0.86
C ALA A 13 6.98 -13.12 1.68
N ALA A 14 5.87 -13.58 1.10
CA ALA A 14 5.01 -14.61 1.70
C ALA A 14 5.78 -15.91 1.97
N SER A 15 6.58 -16.38 1.01
CA SER A 15 7.37 -17.61 1.16
C SER A 15 8.48 -17.52 2.23
N LYS A 16 8.92 -16.30 2.55
CA LYS A 16 9.98 -16.02 3.52
C LYS A 16 9.45 -15.46 4.85
N GLY A 17 8.14 -15.30 4.99
CA GLY A 17 7.48 -14.88 6.22
C GLY A 17 7.75 -13.42 6.62
N PHE A 18 7.76 -12.50 5.65
CA PHE A 18 7.81 -11.06 5.93
C PHE A 18 6.77 -10.28 5.11
N GLY A 19 6.44 -9.07 5.55
CA GLY A 19 5.56 -8.15 4.87
C GLY A 19 6.33 -7.12 4.03
N VAL A 20 5.75 -6.65 2.94
CA VAL A 20 6.27 -5.61 2.06
C VAL A 20 5.52 -4.32 2.39
N PRO A 21 6.22 -3.24 2.77
CA PRO A 21 5.59 -1.95 3.00
C PRO A 21 5.07 -1.40 1.66
N ALA A 22 3.76 -1.09 1.63
CA ALA A 22 3.10 -0.44 0.52
C ALA A 22 2.79 1.01 0.91
N LEU A 23 3.64 1.94 0.48
CA LEU A 23 3.71 3.28 1.04
C LEU A 23 3.11 4.29 0.06
N ASN A 24 2.06 5.00 0.47
CA ASN A 24 1.42 5.97 -0.39
C ASN A 24 2.26 7.26 -0.51
N ASN A 25 2.54 7.69 -1.73
CA ASN A 25 3.31 8.91 -1.98
C ASN A 25 2.52 10.22 -1.75
N ASN A 26 1.23 10.10 -1.40
CA ASN A 26 0.34 11.19 -1.05
C ASN A 26 0.25 12.30 -2.12
N GLY A 27 0.17 11.91 -3.40
CA GLY A 27 -0.11 12.81 -4.52
C GLY A 27 1.11 13.40 -5.18
N GLY A 28 2.17 12.60 -5.29
CA GLY A 28 3.39 13.03 -5.96
C GLY A 28 4.10 14.15 -5.20
N SER A 29 3.96 14.20 -3.87
CA SER A 29 4.83 15.03 -3.05
C SER A 29 6.26 14.52 -3.19
N TYR A 30 7.15 15.35 -3.74
CA TYR A 30 8.57 15.03 -3.89
C TYR A 30 9.16 14.57 -2.56
N ASP A 31 8.87 15.30 -1.49
CA ASP A 31 9.45 15.05 -0.16
C ASP A 31 8.98 13.73 0.44
N ILE A 32 7.67 13.43 0.41
CA ILE A 32 7.17 12.14 0.93
C ILE A 32 7.70 10.98 0.08
N CYS A 33 7.67 11.11 -1.25
CA CYS A 33 8.19 10.09 -2.16
C CYS A 33 9.69 9.82 -1.91
N ARG A 34 10.46 10.88 -1.68
CA ARG A 34 11.89 10.76 -1.41
C ARG A 34 12.18 10.19 -0.02
N ALA A 35 11.40 10.55 1.00
CA ALA A 35 11.49 9.95 2.33
C ALA A 35 11.30 8.43 2.26
N ILE A 36 10.27 7.99 1.52
CA ILE A 36 9.93 6.57 1.30
C ILE A 36 11.11 5.83 0.68
N ILE A 37 11.59 6.30 -0.47
CA ILE A 37 12.66 5.61 -1.22
C ILE A 37 13.96 5.61 -0.42
N GLU A 38 14.37 6.74 0.15
CA GLU A 38 15.60 6.82 0.96
C GLU A 38 15.54 5.89 2.18
N SER A 39 14.39 5.80 2.87
CA SER A 39 14.25 4.94 4.06
C SER A 39 14.32 3.46 3.70
N CYS A 40 13.65 3.05 2.62
CA CYS A 40 13.71 1.67 2.13
C CYS A 40 15.11 1.31 1.61
N GLU A 41 15.82 2.24 0.95
CA GLU A 41 17.19 2.03 0.49
C GLU A 41 18.16 1.86 1.68
N GLU A 42 18.09 2.76 2.67
CA GLU A 42 18.90 2.69 3.90
C GLU A 42 18.72 1.38 4.65
N LEU A 43 17.48 0.89 4.74
CA LEU A 43 17.16 -0.38 5.41
C LEU A 43 17.20 -1.60 4.47
N LYS A 44 17.58 -1.41 3.20
CA LYS A 44 17.61 -2.48 2.19
C LYS A 44 16.31 -3.29 2.17
N SER A 45 15.17 -2.59 2.17
CA SER A 45 13.84 -3.17 2.18
C SER A 45 13.19 -3.09 0.79
N PRO A 46 12.51 -4.15 0.31
CA PRO A 46 11.71 -4.04 -0.90
C PRO A 46 10.52 -3.10 -0.68
N LEU A 47 10.07 -2.45 -1.75
CA LEU A 47 9.06 -1.39 -1.67
C LEU A 47 7.97 -1.58 -2.73
N ILE A 48 6.73 -1.39 -2.31
CA ILE A 48 5.63 -1.01 -3.20
C ILE A 48 5.32 0.45 -2.90
N ILE A 49 5.57 1.34 -3.85
CA ILE A 49 5.16 2.74 -3.71
C ILE A 49 3.85 2.94 -4.44
N GLN A 50 2.84 3.44 -3.73
CA GLN A 50 1.48 3.49 -4.24
C GLN A 50 0.90 4.90 -4.28
N CYS A 51 -0.12 5.10 -5.09
CA CYS A 51 -0.80 6.39 -5.24
C CYS A 51 -2.31 6.18 -5.20
N TYR A 52 -3.01 6.97 -4.39
CA TYR A 52 -4.48 6.99 -4.41
C TYR A 52 -5.00 7.62 -5.70
N GLU A 53 -6.07 7.07 -6.28
CA GLU A 53 -6.71 7.64 -7.47
C GLU A 53 -7.07 9.14 -7.30
N PRO A 54 -7.71 9.62 -6.20
CA PRO A 54 -8.00 11.05 -6.03
C PRO A 54 -6.77 11.96 -6.05
N ASN A 55 -5.64 11.46 -5.55
CA ASN A 55 -4.39 12.20 -5.57
C ASN A 55 -3.85 12.32 -7.01
N LEU A 56 -4.00 11.26 -7.81
CA LEU A 56 -3.60 11.24 -9.21
C LEU A 56 -4.52 12.11 -10.10
N GLU A 57 -5.78 12.31 -9.72
CA GLU A 57 -6.64 13.29 -10.38
C GLU A 57 -6.19 14.74 -10.12
N TYR A 58 -5.59 15.01 -8.96
CA TYR A 58 -5.04 16.32 -8.66
C TYR A 58 -3.67 16.56 -9.33
N CYS A 59 -2.70 15.68 -9.10
CA CYS A 59 -1.32 15.90 -9.57
C CYS A 59 -1.04 15.38 -10.99
N GLY A 60 -1.92 14.50 -11.51
CA GLY A 60 -1.75 13.83 -12.79
C GLY A 60 -1.02 12.48 -12.67
N PHE A 61 -1.60 11.45 -13.30
CA PHE A 61 -1.03 10.10 -13.34
C PHE A 61 0.40 10.07 -13.89
N GLU A 62 0.62 10.76 -15.02
CA GLU A 62 1.94 10.79 -15.68
C GLU A 62 2.98 11.47 -14.81
N PHE A 63 2.64 12.61 -14.19
CA PHE A 63 3.53 13.32 -13.27
C PHE A 63 3.96 12.42 -12.12
N ALA A 64 3.02 11.75 -11.45
CA ALA A 64 3.32 10.86 -10.34
C ALA A 64 4.23 9.69 -10.78
N GLY A 65 3.92 9.06 -11.92
CA GLY A 65 4.73 7.97 -12.45
C GLY A 65 6.15 8.41 -12.82
N GLN A 66 6.31 9.58 -13.43
CA GLN A 66 7.63 10.14 -13.79
C GLN A 66 8.44 10.51 -12.55
N LEU A 67 7.82 11.16 -11.56
CA LEU A 67 8.48 11.52 -10.31
C LEU A 67 9.03 10.29 -9.58
N ILE A 68 8.22 9.24 -9.43
CA ILE A 68 8.65 8.01 -8.75
C ILE A 68 9.80 7.37 -9.51
N ARG A 69 9.70 7.24 -10.85
CA ARG A 69 10.80 6.68 -11.67
C ARG A 69 12.07 7.50 -11.59
N PHE A 70 11.95 8.83 -11.58
CA PHE A 70 13.08 9.74 -11.43
C PHE A 70 13.79 9.52 -10.09
N LEU A 71 13.04 9.49 -8.99
CA LEU A 71 13.59 9.29 -7.65
C LEU A 71 14.17 7.88 -7.43
N ALA A 72 13.61 6.88 -8.11
CA ALA A 72 14.05 5.49 -8.01
C ALA A 72 15.10 5.10 -9.07
N ALA A 73 15.58 6.03 -9.91
CA ALA A 73 16.41 5.71 -11.08
C ALA A 73 17.68 4.92 -10.74
N ASP A 74 18.31 5.27 -9.62
CA ASP A 74 19.57 4.70 -9.09
C ASP A 74 19.35 3.80 -7.86
N SER A 75 18.10 3.47 -7.54
CA SER A 75 17.79 2.60 -6.40
C SER A 75 18.30 1.18 -6.63
N THR A 76 18.81 0.55 -5.57
CA THR A 76 19.30 -0.84 -5.60
C THR A 76 18.31 -1.84 -5.02
N ILE A 77 17.21 -1.36 -4.44
CA ILE A 77 16.16 -2.20 -3.87
C ILE A 77 15.08 -2.57 -4.91
N PRO A 78 14.34 -3.67 -4.72
CA PRO A 78 13.18 -4.00 -5.54
C PRO A 78 12.04 -3.00 -5.31
N ILE A 79 11.62 -2.31 -6.37
CA ILE A 79 10.53 -1.32 -6.33
C ILE A 79 9.44 -1.68 -7.34
N SER A 80 8.18 -1.64 -6.89
CA SER A 80 6.97 -1.64 -7.73
C SER A 80 6.19 -0.34 -7.56
N ILE A 81 5.51 0.12 -8.61
CA ILE A 81 4.66 1.32 -8.60
C ILE A 81 3.20 0.88 -8.74
N ALA A 82 2.36 1.22 -7.75
CA ALA A 82 1.01 0.70 -7.62
C ALA A 82 -0.09 1.78 -7.65
N LEU A 83 -1.18 1.51 -8.38
CA LEU A 83 -2.41 2.28 -8.28
C LEU A 83 -3.24 1.70 -7.13
N ASP A 84 -3.63 2.55 -6.19
CA ASP A 84 -4.36 2.20 -4.98
C ASP A 84 -5.83 2.61 -5.09
N HIS A 85 -6.75 1.67 -4.85
CA HIS A 85 -8.21 1.79 -5.02
C HIS A 85 -8.64 2.35 -6.39
N GLY A 86 -8.15 1.75 -7.48
CA GLY A 86 -8.63 2.07 -8.82
C GLY A 86 -10.12 1.75 -8.97
N LYS A 87 -10.92 2.69 -9.48
CA LYS A 87 -12.39 2.54 -9.56
C LYS A 87 -12.92 2.12 -10.92
N THR A 88 -12.15 2.39 -11.97
CA THR A 88 -12.60 2.23 -13.36
C THR A 88 -11.50 1.66 -14.25
N PRO A 89 -11.85 0.90 -15.31
CA PRO A 89 -10.87 0.47 -16.31
C PRO A 89 -10.08 1.64 -16.92
N GLN A 90 -10.70 2.81 -17.06
CA GLN A 90 -10.07 4.03 -17.56
C GLN A 90 -8.96 4.52 -16.61
N SER A 91 -9.20 4.50 -15.30
CA SER A 91 -8.19 4.80 -14.27
C SER A 91 -7.03 3.83 -14.35
N ILE A 92 -7.32 2.52 -14.47
CA ILE A 92 -6.30 1.48 -14.67
C ILE A 92 -5.43 1.79 -15.89
N ILE A 93 -6.04 2.06 -17.06
CA ILE A 93 -5.31 2.36 -18.29
C ILE A 93 -4.44 3.61 -18.14
N ARG A 94 -4.92 4.65 -17.44
CA ARG A 94 -4.13 5.86 -17.18
C ARG A 94 -2.91 5.56 -16.30
N ALA A 95 -3.05 4.75 -15.26
CA ALA A 95 -1.94 4.31 -14.43
C ALA A 95 -0.93 3.46 -15.23
N VAL A 96 -1.40 2.49 -16.01
CA VAL A 96 -0.56 1.67 -16.88
C VAL A 96 0.25 2.54 -17.84
N LYS A 97 -0.39 3.50 -18.54
CA LYS A 97 0.28 4.45 -19.43
C LYS A 97 1.30 5.33 -18.70
N ALA A 98 1.00 5.70 -17.45
CA ALA A 98 1.92 6.45 -16.60
C ALA A 98 3.09 5.59 -16.08
N GLY A 99 3.15 4.30 -16.39
CA GLY A 99 4.23 3.38 -16.05
C GLY A 99 4.08 2.71 -14.67
N PHE A 100 2.86 2.64 -14.15
CA PHE A 100 2.53 1.81 -13.00
C PHE A 100 2.56 0.34 -13.43
N ASN A 101 3.18 -0.52 -12.62
CA ASN A 101 3.34 -1.95 -12.93
C ASN A 101 2.60 -2.88 -11.95
N HIS A 102 1.77 -2.29 -11.09
CA HIS A 102 0.79 -2.96 -10.27
C HIS A 102 -0.47 -2.08 -10.19
N VAL A 103 -1.65 -2.69 -10.21
CA VAL A 103 -2.91 -1.96 -10.11
C VAL A 103 -3.87 -2.69 -9.20
N MET A 104 -4.56 -1.95 -8.35
CA MET A 104 -5.73 -2.44 -7.61
C MET A 104 -7.00 -1.98 -8.34
N ILE A 105 -7.92 -2.90 -8.62
CA ILE A 105 -9.30 -2.58 -8.95
C ILE A 105 -10.18 -2.88 -7.75
N ASP A 106 -10.89 -1.87 -7.26
CA ASP A 106 -11.68 -1.98 -6.05
C ASP A 106 -13.18 -2.04 -6.39
N TYR A 107 -13.71 -3.26 -6.35
CA TYR A 107 -15.13 -3.58 -6.48
C TYR A 107 -15.67 -4.27 -5.25
N ALA A 108 -15.04 -4.07 -4.08
CA ALA A 108 -15.49 -4.70 -2.85
C ALA A 108 -16.89 -4.24 -2.41
N ASP A 109 -17.33 -3.05 -2.85
CA ASP A 109 -18.69 -2.53 -2.64
C ASP A 109 -19.75 -3.16 -3.55
N LYS A 110 -19.36 -4.03 -4.50
CA LYS A 110 -20.25 -4.72 -5.45
C LYS A 110 -20.60 -6.13 -4.98
N SER A 111 -21.56 -6.75 -5.66
CA SER A 111 -21.81 -8.18 -5.46
C SER A 111 -20.56 -9.00 -5.82
N LEU A 112 -20.41 -10.18 -5.19
CA LEU A 112 -19.29 -11.07 -5.47
C LEU A 112 -19.16 -11.39 -6.97
N GLU A 113 -20.26 -11.60 -7.66
CA GLU A 113 -20.29 -11.88 -9.11
C GLU A 113 -19.79 -10.70 -9.95
N GLU A 114 -20.22 -9.47 -9.62
CA GLU A 114 -19.76 -8.27 -10.31
C GLU A 114 -18.28 -7.99 -10.05
N ASN A 115 -17.82 -8.19 -8.81
CA ASN A 115 -16.42 -8.04 -8.43
C ASN A 115 -15.56 -9.06 -9.21
N VAL A 116 -15.98 -10.33 -9.24
CA VAL A 116 -15.32 -11.39 -10.02
C VAL A 116 -15.22 -11.01 -11.50
N ARG A 117 -16.34 -10.65 -12.11
CA ARG A 117 -16.41 -10.31 -13.54
C ARG A 117 -15.57 -9.07 -13.87
N GLY A 118 -15.70 -8.01 -13.08
CA GLY A 118 -14.98 -6.75 -13.29
C GLY A 118 -13.47 -6.92 -13.09
N THR A 119 -13.06 -7.66 -12.07
CA THR A 119 -11.65 -7.96 -11.81
C THR A 119 -11.03 -8.79 -12.93
N GLN A 120 -11.73 -9.81 -13.44
CA GLN A 120 -11.25 -10.62 -14.56
C GLN A 120 -11.03 -9.76 -15.83
N GLN A 121 -11.91 -8.80 -16.10
CA GLN A 121 -11.73 -7.87 -17.23
C GLN A 121 -10.45 -7.03 -17.10
N ILE A 122 -10.11 -6.59 -15.88
CA ILE A 122 -8.86 -5.87 -15.63
C ILE A 122 -7.65 -6.78 -15.80
N ILE A 123 -7.71 -8.02 -15.30
CA ILE A 123 -6.66 -9.02 -15.49
C ILE A 123 -6.36 -9.23 -16.97
N ASP A 124 -7.39 -9.50 -17.77
CA ASP A 124 -7.25 -9.76 -19.21
C ASP A 124 -6.63 -8.56 -19.94
N LEU A 125 -6.92 -7.35 -19.48
CA LEU A 125 -6.41 -6.10 -20.04
C LEU A 125 -4.93 -5.88 -19.75
N VAL A 126 -4.46 -6.13 -18.51
CA VAL A 126 -3.13 -5.66 -18.07
C VAL A 126 -2.10 -6.78 -17.89
N ARG A 127 -2.53 -8.03 -17.66
CA ARG A 127 -1.62 -9.17 -17.47
C ARG A 127 -0.71 -9.44 -18.67
N PRO A 128 -1.16 -9.34 -19.95
CA PRO A 128 -0.27 -9.46 -21.11
C PRO A 128 0.85 -8.41 -21.14
N LEU A 129 0.70 -7.29 -20.42
CA LEU A 129 1.69 -6.24 -20.29
C LEU A 129 2.67 -6.48 -19.12
N GLY A 130 2.53 -7.60 -18.41
CA GLY A 130 3.35 -7.95 -17.24
C GLY A 130 3.01 -7.16 -15.98
N ILE A 131 1.78 -6.66 -15.87
CA ILE A 131 1.27 -5.85 -14.75
C ILE A 131 0.44 -6.73 -13.82
N SER A 132 0.70 -6.66 -12.52
CA SER A 132 -0.04 -7.44 -11.51
C SER A 132 -1.33 -6.74 -11.06
N VAL A 133 -2.36 -7.51 -10.74
CA VAL A 133 -3.68 -7.03 -10.31
C VAL A 133 -3.96 -7.41 -8.86
N GLU A 134 -4.34 -6.43 -8.05
CA GLU A 134 -4.92 -6.60 -6.70
C GLU A 134 -6.45 -6.38 -6.77
N ALA A 135 -7.19 -7.13 -5.97
CA ALA A 135 -8.61 -6.90 -5.71
C ALA A 135 -8.92 -7.02 -4.21
N GLU A 136 -10.11 -6.60 -3.81
CA GLU A 136 -10.57 -6.60 -2.41
C GLU A 136 -11.88 -7.38 -2.23
N ILE A 137 -12.03 -8.02 -1.07
CA ILE A 137 -13.26 -8.69 -0.61
C ILE A 137 -13.58 -8.34 0.85
N GLY A 138 -14.87 -8.38 1.22
CA GLY A 138 -15.37 -8.03 2.55
C GLY A 138 -15.54 -6.53 2.82
N HIS A 139 -15.21 -5.67 1.85
CA HIS A 139 -15.35 -4.20 1.82
C HIS A 139 -14.91 -3.48 3.09
N ILE A 140 -13.73 -2.89 3.04
CA ILE A 140 -13.17 -2.12 4.15
C ILE A 140 -13.84 -0.74 4.19
N ILE A 141 -14.53 -0.46 5.29
CA ILE A 141 -15.36 0.72 5.43
C ILE A 141 -14.49 1.95 5.76
N LYS A 142 -14.84 3.09 5.19
CA LYS A 142 -14.34 4.41 5.60
C LYS A 142 -15.12 4.93 6.80
N SER A 143 -14.46 5.20 7.91
CA SER A 143 -15.03 5.83 9.10
C SER A 143 -14.26 7.10 9.46
N ALA A 144 -14.99 8.16 9.80
CA ALA A 144 -14.40 9.46 10.14
C ALA A 144 -14.09 9.61 11.64
N ASP A 145 -14.72 8.81 12.48
CA ASP A 145 -14.72 8.94 13.95
C ASP A 145 -14.61 7.60 14.69
N GLY A 146 -14.42 6.49 13.97
CA GLY A 146 -14.35 5.15 14.56
C GLY A 146 -15.69 4.61 15.07
N SER A 147 -16.80 5.31 14.80
CA SER A 147 -18.15 4.91 15.24
C SER A 147 -18.75 3.74 14.45
N ALA A 148 -17.94 3.04 13.66
CA ALA A 148 -18.40 1.86 12.94
C ALA A 148 -18.94 0.84 13.96
N GLN A 149 -20.26 0.66 13.98
CA GLN A 149 -20.93 -0.25 14.92
C GLN A 149 -20.47 -1.70 14.73
N HIS A 150 -19.99 -2.03 13.53
CA HIS A 150 -19.42 -3.32 13.18
C HIS A 150 -18.13 -3.14 12.36
N LEU A 151 -17.08 -3.86 12.77
CA LEU A 151 -15.84 -3.93 12.02
C LEU A 151 -16.01 -4.92 10.86
N PRO A 152 -15.73 -4.51 9.61
CA PRO A 152 -15.92 -5.36 8.45
C PRO A 152 -14.95 -6.54 8.48
N LYS A 153 -15.48 -7.76 8.31
CA LYS A 153 -14.72 -9.00 8.29
C LYS A 153 -15.23 -9.89 7.18
N VAL A 154 -14.33 -10.34 6.32
CA VAL A 154 -14.67 -11.33 5.28
C VAL A 154 -14.88 -12.70 5.92
N SER A 155 -15.73 -13.53 5.31
CA SER A 155 -15.79 -14.94 5.70
C SER A 155 -14.71 -15.77 4.99
N VAL A 156 -14.21 -16.82 5.62
CA VAL A 156 -13.22 -17.74 5.01
C VAL A 156 -13.80 -18.40 3.74
N ALA A 157 -15.11 -18.67 3.73
CA ALA A 157 -15.81 -19.27 2.59
C ALA A 157 -15.86 -18.31 1.40
N GLU A 158 -16.20 -17.05 1.62
CA GLU A 158 -16.22 -16.00 0.59
C GLU A 158 -14.81 -15.77 0.01
N ALA A 159 -13.79 -15.70 0.86
CA ALA A 159 -12.41 -15.55 0.40
C ALA A 159 -11.95 -16.72 -0.48
N LYS A 160 -12.31 -17.95 -0.09
CA LYS A 160 -12.04 -19.16 -0.88
C LYS A 160 -12.82 -19.14 -2.21
N GLU A 161 -14.08 -18.72 -2.18
CA GLU A 161 -14.93 -18.65 -3.35
C GLU A 161 -14.39 -17.64 -4.37
N PHE A 162 -14.07 -16.41 -3.94
CA PHE A 162 -13.49 -15.39 -4.81
C PHE A 162 -12.18 -15.88 -5.45
N ALA A 163 -11.24 -16.37 -4.63
CA ALA A 163 -9.94 -16.84 -5.10
C ALA A 163 -10.03 -18.07 -6.04
N SER A 164 -11.14 -18.81 -6.01
CA SER A 164 -11.40 -19.92 -6.94
C SER A 164 -11.97 -19.48 -8.29
N LYS A 165 -12.59 -18.28 -8.33
CA LYS A 165 -13.27 -17.73 -9.51
C LYS A 165 -12.41 -16.75 -10.27
N VAL A 166 -11.49 -16.06 -9.60
CA VAL A 166 -10.57 -15.09 -10.20
C VAL A 166 -9.16 -15.30 -9.69
N ASP A 167 -8.22 -15.42 -10.62
CA ASP A 167 -6.80 -15.56 -10.31
C ASP A 167 -6.15 -14.17 -10.23
N VAL A 168 -6.43 -13.41 -9.18
CA VAL A 168 -5.71 -12.16 -8.88
C VAL A 168 -4.28 -12.42 -8.44
N ASP A 169 -3.42 -11.43 -8.54
CA ASP A 169 -2.02 -11.55 -8.12
C ASP A 169 -1.86 -11.33 -6.61
N LEU A 170 -2.64 -10.41 -6.04
CA LEU A 170 -2.71 -10.09 -4.62
C LEU A 170 -4.19 -9.95 -4.20
N LEU A 171 -4.51 -10.26 -2.95
CA LEU A 171 -5.90 -10.19 -2.43
C LEU A 171 -5.97 -9.40 -1.12
N ALA A 172 -6.62 -8.24 -1.14
CA ALA A 172 -7.00 -7.51 0.06
C ALA A 172 -8.24 -8.14 0.70
N ILE A 173 -8.23 -8.22 2.04
CA ILE A 173 -9.35 -8.76 2.81
C ILE A 173 -9.72 -7.82 3.94
N ALA A 174 -11.02 -7.70 4.22
CA ALA A 174 -11.48 -7.08 5.45
C ALA A 174 -11.24 -8.04 6.64
N ASP A 175 -10.47 -7.58 7.62
CA ASP A 175 -10.05 -8.35 8.80
C ASP A 175 -10.45 -7.68 10.14
N GLY A 176 -11.24 -6.62 10.04
CA GLY A 176 -11.61 -5.76 11.15
C GLY A 176 -10.98 -4.36 11.08
N SER A 177 -10.06 -4.13 10.13
CA SER A 177 -9.49 -2.80 9.90
C SER A 177 -10.49 -1.83 9.24
N LEU A 178 -10.23 -0.52 9.37
CA LEU A 178 -11.01 0.58 8.81
C LEU A 178 -10.11 1.58 8.10
N HIS A 179 -10.62 2.21 7.04
CA HIS A 179 -10.01 3.41 6.47
C HIS A 179 -10.43 4.64 7.27
N GLY A 180 -9.47 5.53 7.54
CA GLY A 180 -9.74 6.76 8.29
C GLY A 180 -8.50 7.28 8.99
N ILE A 181 -8.71 8.33 9.80
CA ILE A 181 -7.70 8.88 10.68
C ILE A 181 -8.05 8.44 12.10
N PHE A 182 -7.19 7.62 12.68
CA PHE A 182 -7.36 7.08 14.03
C PHE A 182 -6.10 7.33 14.84
N GLU A 183 -6.26 7.70 16.11
CA GLU A 183 -5.16 7.68 17.07
C GLU A 183 -4.78 6.24 17.41
N GLU A 184 -5.80 5.43 17.71
CA GLU A 184 -5.66 4.00 17.98
C GLU A 184 -6.78 3.22 17.28
N GLN A 185 -6.44 2.04 16.76
CA GLN A 185 -7.36 1.12 16.12
C GLN A 185 -7.15 -0.29 16.68
N HIS A 186 -8.24 -0.96 17.02
CA HIS A 186 -8.25 -2.31 17.59
C HIS A 186 -9.29 -3.20 16.88
N GLY A 187 -9.30 -4.48 17.20
CA GLY A 187 -10.33 -5.42 16.71
C GLY A 187 -9.94 -6.22 15.46
N LEU A 188 -8.67 -6.13 15.05
CA LEU A 188 -8.07 -7.00 14.02
C LEU A 188 -8.22 -8.47 14.39
N ASP A 189 -8.55 -9.28 13.39
CA ASP A 189 -8.82 -10.70 13.56
C ASP A 189 -7.67 -11.56 13.00
N PHE A 190 -6.60 -11.71 13.79
CA PHE A 190 -5.41 -12.47 13.37
C PHE A 190 -5.73 -13.95 13.07
N ASP A 191 -6.73 -14.52 13.75
CA ASP A 191 -7.19 -15.89 13.51
C ASP A 191 -7.88 -16.02 12.16
N LEU A 192 -8.72 -15.04 11.79
CA LEU A 192 -9.32 -14.96 10.46
C LEU A 192 -8.24 -14.85 9.38
N ILE A 193 -7.25 -13.97 9.55
CA ILE A 193 -6.13 -13.84 8.59
C ILE A 193 -5.45 -15.20 8.38
N SER A 194 -5.14 -15.91 9.47
CA SER A 194 -4.50 -17.23 9.41
C SER A 194 -5.36 -18.27 8.71
N LYS A 195 -6.68 -18.27 8.97
CA LYS A 195 -7.63 -19.18 8.33
C LYS A 195 -7.80 -18.89 6.83
N VAL A 196 -7.85 -17.62 6.44
CA VAL A 196 -7.91 -17.22 5.02
C VAL A 196 -6.61 -17.57 4.31
N ARG A 197 -5.46 -17.30 4.93
CA ARG A 197 -4.14 -17.64 4.40
C ARG A 197 -3.98 -19.14 4.11
N ALA A 198 -4.63 -20.00 4.89
CA ALA A 198 -4.60 -21.45 4.70
C ALA A 198 -5.40 -21.94 3.49
N VAL A 199 -6.35 -21.16 2.97
CA VAL A 199 -7.24 -21.56 1.86
C VAL A 199 -7.07 -20.74 0.59
N VAL A 200 -6.51 -19.53 0.70
CA VAL A 200 -6.15 -18.64 -0.42
C VAL A 200 -4.66 -18.82 -0.72
N LYS A 201 -4.27 -18.82 -2.00
CA LYS A 201 -2.86 -18.97 -2.42
C LYS A 201 -2.16 -17.64 -2.68
N GLN A 202 -2.91 -16.64 -3.12
CA GLN A 202 -2.45 -15.29 -3.40
C GLN A 202 -1.94 -14.62 -2.11
N PRO A 203 -0.84 -13.85 -2.14
CA PRO A 203 -0.43 -12.98 -1.03
C PRO A 203 -1.58 -12.10 -0.54
N LEU A 204 -1.74 -12.01 0.79
CA LEU A 204 -2.81 -11.22 1.40
C LEU A 204 -2.36 -9.77 1.60
N VAL A 205 -3.30 -8.83 1.48
CA VAL A 205 -3.04 -7.38 1.61
C VAL A 205 -3.81 -6.80 2.78
N GLN A 206 -3.09 -6.04 3.62
CA GLN A 206 -3.64 -5.27 4.73
C GLN A 206 -3.87 -3.82 4.29
N HIS A 207 -5.10 -3.36 4.45
CA HIS A 207 -5.47 -1.95 4.34
C HIS A 207 -5.82 -1.37 5.72
N GLY A 208 -6.16 -0.07 5.76
CA GLY A 208 -6.71 0.55 6.98
C GLY A 208 -5.76 0.64 8.17
N THR A 209 -4.46 0.88 7.95
CA THR A 209 -3.44 0.78 9.02
C THR A 209 -3.29 1.99 9.94
N CYS A 210 -3.99 3.09 9.68
CA CYS A 210 -3.92 4.27 10.54
C CYS A 210 -4.43 3.94 11.95
N GLY A 211 -3.62 4.25 12.98
CA GLY A 211 -3.91 3.91 14.37
C GLY A 211 -3.62 2.46 14.77
N ILE A 212 -3.23 1.57 13.85
CA ILE A 212 -2.78 0.22 14.21
C ILE A 212 -1.35 0.29 14.77
N SER A 213 -1.12 -0.34 15.93
CA SER A 213 0.21 -0.38 16.54
C SER A 213 1.21 -1.15 15.67
N MET A 214 2.48 -0.76 15.67
CA MET A 214 3.54 -1.50 14.94
C MET A 214 3.68 -2.96 15.42
N ALA A 215 3.34 -3.22 16.68
CA ALA A 215 3.28 -4.57 17.23
C ALA A 215 2.16 -5.40 16.58
N ASP A 216 0.99 -4.80 16.35
CA ASP A 216 -0.13 -5.47 15.68
C ASP A 216 0.09 -5.61 14.18
N ILE A 217 0.76 -4.66 13.52
CA ILE A 217 1.26 -4.84 12.14
C ILE A 217 2.14 -6.09 12.06
N SER A 218 3.06 -6.25 13.02
CA SER A 218 3.92 -7.44 13.08
C SER A 218 3.12 -8.73 13.29
N LYS A 219 1.99 -8.67 14.02
CA LYS A 219 1.08 -9.81 14.19
C LYS A 219 0.30 -10.11 12.91
N CYS A 220 -0.18 -9.10 12.18
CA CYS A 220 -0.81 -9.28 10.86
C CYS A 220 0.13 -10.01 9.90
N VAL A 221 1.41 -9.61 9.85
CA VAL A 221 2.42 -10.27 9.02
C VAL A 221 2.61 -11.73 9.44
N LYS A 222 2.76 -11.99 10.75
CA LYS A 222 2.89 -13.36 11.28
C LYS A 222 1.67 -14.23 10.98
N ALA A 223 0.48 -13.64 10.95
CA ALA A 223 -0.77 -14.33 10.63
C ALA A 223 -0.92 -14.63 9.12
N GLY A 224 -0.20 -13.91 8.25
CA GLY A 224 -0.15 -14.20 6.82
C GLY A 224 -0.34 -13.00 5.89
N MET A 225 -0.50 -11.78 6.42
CA MET A 225 -0.50 -10.56 5.61
C MET A 225 0.87 -10.33 4.98
N THR A 226 0.89 -9.94 3.71
CA THR A 226 2.13 -9.85 2.92
C THR A 226 2.36 -8.46 2.35
N LYS A 227 1.34 -7.76 1.84
CA LYS A 227 1.47 -6.35 1.45
C LYS A 227 0.76 -5.51 2.51
N ILE A 228 1.44 -4.53 3.10
CA ILE A 228 0.89 -3.75 4.20
C ILE A 228 0.82 -2.28 3.79
N ASN A 229 -0.39 -1.76 3.63
CA ASN A 229 -0.62 -0.42 3.10
C ASN A 229 -0.49 0.65 4.19
N PHE A 230 0.19 1.75 3.91
CA PHE A 230 0.27 2.93 4.78
C PHE A 230 0.08 4.21 3.97
N GLY A 231 -0.66 5.17 4.53
CA GLY A 231 -0.81 6.50 3.92
C GLY A 231 -1.15 7.60 4.90
N GLU A 232 -2.28 7.49 5.58
CA GLU A 232 -2.87 8.57 6.39
C GLU A 232 -1.92 9.02 7.53
N GLY A 233 -1.43 8.08 8.33
CA GLY A 233 -0.52 8.38 9.45
C GLY A 233 0.76 9.09 8.99
N MET A 234 1.35 8.65 7.87
CA MET A 234 2.56 9.29 7.31
C MET A 234 2.29 10.72 6.85
N ARG A 235 1.16 10.95 6.16
CA ARG A 235 0.78 12.30 5.70
C ARG A 235 0.53 13.24 6.88
N MET A 236 -0.17 12.76 7.91
CA MET A 236 -0.42 13.54 9.12
C MET A 236 0.87 13.91 9.83
N ASN A 237 1.79 12.95 9.98
CA ASN A 237 3.10 13.19 10.59
C ASN A 237 3.91 14.20 9.79
N PHE A 238 3.95 14.07 8.46
CA PHE A 238 4.62 15.06 7.60
C PHE A 238 4.06 16.47 7.77
N ILE A 239 2.73 16.63 7.77
CA ILE A 239 2.08 17.94 8.00
C ILE A 239 2.45 18.49 9.38
N ARG A 240 2.42 17.65 10.43
CA ARG A 240 2.81 18.05 11.78
C ARG A 240 4.26 18.55 11.82
N TYR A 241 5.20 17.80 11.26
CA TYR A 241 6.61 18.19 11.23
C TYR A 241 6.85 19.44 10.39
N TYR A 242 6.16 19.57 9.25
CA TYR A 242 6.25 20.78 8.44
C TYR A 242 5.76 22.02 9.22
N ASN A 243 4.62 21.90 9.89
CA ASN A 243 4.06 22.96 10.73
C ASN A 243 4.96 23.32 11.92
N GLU A 244 5.63 22.33 12.52
CA GLU A 244 6.63 22.56 13.56
C GLU A 244 7.84 23.31 13.00
N PHE A 245 8.48 22.80 11.96
CA PHE A 245 9.70 23.39 11.40
C PHE A 245 9.48 24.74 10.74
N SER A 246 8.28 25.02 10.21
CA SER A 246 7.92 26.37 9.74
C SER A 246 7.91 27.43 10.85
N LYS A 247 7.87 27.03 12.12
CA LYS A 247 7.92 27.93 13.28
C LYS A 247 9.27 27.91 13.98
N THR A 248 9.97 26.77 13.98
CA THR A 248 11.16 26.56 14.81
C THR A 248 12.47 26.61 14.03
N LEU A 249 12.48 26.29 12.74
CA LEU A 249 13.69 26.27 11.93
C LEU A 249 14.01 27.68 11.42
N ASN A 250 15.28 28.10 11.47
CA ASN A 250 15.71 29.25 10.67
C ASN A 250 15.78 28.85 9.19
N HIS A 251 14.65 29.01 8.49
CA HIS A 251 14.48 28.59 7.10
C HIS A 251 14.58 29.76 6.10
N GLU A 252 14.81 31.00 6.56
CA GLU A 252 14.94 32.18 5.69
C GLU A 252 13.78 32.32 4.68
N HIS A 253 12.55 31.98 5.10
CA HIS A 253 11.35 31.92 4.23
C HIS A 253 11.40 30.95 3.04
N HIS A 254 12.40 30.07 2.95
CA HIS A 254 12.46 29.02 1.92
C HIS A 254 11.69 27.76 2.33
N ASN A 255 10.60 27.46 1.60
CA ASN A 255 9.79 26.24 1.77
C ASN A 255 10.66 24.97 1.77
N TRP A 256 11.55 24.83 0.77
CA TRP A 256 12.34 23.60 0.61
C TRP A 256 13.19 23.24 1.84
N ARG A 257 13.58 24.22 2.67
CA ARG A 257 14.32 23.96 3.92
C ARG A 257 13.43 23.32 4.98
N ILE A 258 12.18 23.78 5.09
CA ILE A 258 11.14 23.19 5.96
C ILE A 258 10.78 21.80 5.46
N ALA A 259 10.50 21.67 4.16
CA ALA A 259 10.13 20.42 3.53
C ALA A 259 11.21 19.34 3.71
N ARG A 260 12.49 19.69 3.51
CA ARG A 260 13.63 18.80 3.76
C ARG A 260 13.70 18.33 5.22
N ALA A 261 13.53 19.23 6.18
CA ALA A 261 13.56 18.87 7.60
C ALA A 261 12.40 17.93 7.98
N ALA A 262 11.18 18.23 7.50
CA ALA A 262 10.01 17.37 7.70
C ALA A 262 10.19 15.99 7.03
N LYS A 263 10.76 15.98 5.82
CA LYS A 263 11.13 14.77 5.06
C LYS A 263 12.12 13.92 5.84
N ASP A 264 13.18 14.52 6.38
CA ASP A 264 14.20 13.82 7.15
C ASP A 264 13.61 13.21 8.43
N ARG A 265 12.75 13.96 9.14
CA ARG A 265 12.08 13.45 10.34
C ARG A 265 11.10 12.33 10.03
N LEU A 266 10.40 12.36 8.89
CA LEU A 266 9.48 11.30 8.46
C LEU A 266 10.19 9.97 8.22
N LYS A 267 11.49 9.98 7.88
CA LYS A 267 12.26 8.75 7.66
C LYS A 267 12.32 7.86 8.91
N ASP A 268 12.31 8.44 10.11
CA ASP A 268 12.31 7.65 11.34
C ASP A 268 11.00 6.85 11.49
N ASP A 269 9.86 7.48 11.20
CA ASP A 269 8.55 6.81 11.21
C ASP A 269 8.49 5.68 10.16
N LEU A 270 9.04 5.93 8.97
CA LEU A 270 9.13 4.95 7.89
C LEU A 270 10.01 3.75 8.27
N LYS A 271 11.11 3.98 8.99
CA LYS A 271 11.98 2.91 9.49
C LYS A 271 11.27 2.02 10.51
N GLU A 272 10.40 2.58 11.36
CA GLU A 272 9.55 1.79 12.26
C GLU A 272 8.58 0.91 11.49
N ILE A 273 7.91 1.45 10.47
CA ILE A 273 7.02 0.70 9.56
C ILE A 273 7.77 -0.45 8.88
N ILE A 274 8.95 -0.18 8.31
CA ILE A 274 9.77 -1.18 7.61
C ILE A 274 10.12 -2.35 8.54
N ARG A 275 10.48 -2.05 9.79
CA ARG A 275 10.80 -3.05 10.83
C ARG A 275 9.59 -3.83 11.29
N ALA A 276 8.45 -3.17 11.47
CA ALA A 276 7.19 -3.82 11.81
C ALA A 276 6.75 -4.82 10.72
N CYS A 277 7.02 -4.49 9.45
CA CYS A 277 6.80 -5.39 8.33
C CYS A 277 7.83 -6.55 8.28
N GLY A 278 8.93 -6.49 9.04
CA GLY A 278 10.01 -7.49 9.01
C GLY A 278 10.85 -7.46 7.72
N SER A 279 10.83 -6.33 7.00
CA SER A 279 11.37 -6.19 5.64
C SER A 279 12.80 -5.63 5.58
N GLU A 280 13.36 -5.20 6.71
CA GLU A 280 14.75 -4.74 6.80
C GLU A 280 15.74 -5.84 6.33
N GLY A 281 16.65 -5.46 5.43
CA GLY A 281 17.66 -6.34 4.84
C GLY A 281 17.16 -7.29 3.75
N LYS A 282 15.84 -7.31 3.46
CA LYS A 282 15.22 -8.32 2.57
C LYS A 282 15.39 -8.03 1.08
N ALA A 283 15.86 -6.85 0.68
CA ALA A 283 16.15 -6.53 -0.72
C ALA A 283 17.21 -7.47 -1.32
N SER A 284 18.13 -7.99 -0.50
CA SER A 284 19.17 -8.95 -0.93
C SER A 284 18.64 -10.32 -1.40
N LEU A 285 17.34 -10.58 -1.23
CA LEU A 285 16.71 -11.83 -1.65
C LEU A 285 16.27 -11.82 -3.12
N PHE A 286 16.42 -10.69 -3.82
CA PHE A 286 15.97 -10.44 -5.20
C PHE A 286 17.14 -10.28 -6.15
#